data_AF-A0A0C9R9A3-F1
#
_entry.id   AF-A0A0C9R9A3-F1
#
_cell.length_a   1.000
_cell.length_b   1.000
_cell.length_c   1.000
_cell.angle_alpha   90.00
_cell.angle_beta   90.00
_cell.angle_gamma   90.00
#
_symmetry.space_group_name_H-M   'P 1'
#
loop_
_entity.id
_entity.type
_entity.pdbx_description
1 polymer ?
#
loop_
_entity_poly.entity_id
_entity_poly.type
_entity_poly.pdbx_seq_one_letter_code
_entity_poly.pdbx_strand_id
1 'polypeptide(L)'
;MQTIQEDMRTCQETFEFDGEGEEGGEPLEFPPKFGYQYKDLQDVEKALGLIRLSWPEVELEDERLASLPPSYQTTTEKEKLLLWHAENFRKQFHTIYRDRRPLLLVCDNECGIQKFVSTNI
;
A
#
# COMPACT_ATOMS: atom_id res chain seq x y z
N MET A 1 7.69 33.01 1.62
CA MET A 1 7.81 31.57 1.95
C MET A 1 6.57 31.14 2.72
N GLN A 2 5.43 31.01 2.04
CA GLN A 2 4.13 30.69 2.65
C GLN A 2 3.24 29.91 1.65
N THR A 3 3.82 28.96 0.89
CA THR A 3 3.12 28.35 -0.25
C THR A 3 3.06 26.82 -0.20
N ILE A 4 3.32 26.21 0.95
CA ILE A 4 3.31 24.74 1.10
C ILE A 4 2.29 24.25 2.13
N GLN A 5 1.70 25.17 2.92
CA GLN A 5 0.84 24.79 4.06
C GLN A 5 -0.67 24.92 3.77
N GLU A 6 -1.04 25.39 2.58
CA GLU A 6 -2.44 25.52 2.15
C GLU A 6 -2.94 24.29 1.37
N ASP A 7 -2.05 23.52 0.73
CA ASP A 7 -2.44 22.34 -0.09
C ASP A 7 -2.86 21.10 0.72
N MET A 8 -2.65 21.08 2.04
CA MET A 8 -3.01 19.93 2.88
C MET A 8 -4.35 20.09 3.61
N ARG A 9 -5.10 21.16 3.35
CA ARG A 9 -6.36 21.47 4.06
C ARG A 9 -7.61 21.48 3.18
N THR A 10 -7.47 21.33 1.87
CA THR A 10 -8.59 21.35 0.91
C THR A 10 -9.19 19.97 0.60
N CYS A 11 -8.62 18.87 1.10
CA CYS A 11 -9.20 17.53 0.88
C CYS A 11 -10.28 17.12 1.91
N GLN A 12 -10.75 18.03 2.76
CA GLN A 12 -11.84 17.79 3.71
C GLN A 12 -13.07 18.67 3.45
N GLU A 13 -13.31 19.06 2.21
CA GLU A 13 -14.60 19.62 1.84
C GLU A 13 -15.56 18.51 1.43
N THR A 14 -16.62 18.40 2.22
CA THR A 14 -17.83 17.63 1.97
C THR A 14 -18.30 17.89 0.55
N PHE A 15 -18.23 16.87 -0.30
CA PHE A 15 -18.86 16.89 -1.60
C PHE A 15 -20.39 16.77 -1.39
N GLU A 16 -21.04 17.92 -1.16
CA GLU A 16 -22.46 18.07 -1.38
C GLU A 16 -22.68 18.02 -2.89
N PHE A 17 -23.28 16.91 -3.35
CA PHE A 17 -23.62 16.68 -4.74
C PHE A 17 -24.93 17.41 -5.05
N ASP A 18 -24.81 18.69 -5.42
CA ASP A 18 -25.91 19.43 -6.04
C ASP A 18 -26.00 19.01 -7.50
N GLY A 19 -26.87 18.02 -7.73
CA GLY A 19 -27.12 17.45 -9.04
C GLY A 19 -27.81 18.43 -9.99
N GLU A 20 -27.03 19.06 -10.86
CA GLU A 20 -27.48 19.55 -12.16
C GLU A 20 -26.41 19.18 -13.21
N GLY A 21 -26.48 17.94 -13.70
CA GLY A 21 -25.57 17.40 -14.71
C GLY A 21 -26.31 17.00 -15.96
N GLU A 22 -25.92 17.61 -17.08
CA GLU A 22 -26.41 17.37 -18.44
C GLU A 22 -26.51 15.88 -18.79
N GLU A 23 -27.68 15.46 -19.30
CA GLU A 23 -27.92 14.13 -19.84
C GLU A 23 -27.09 13.92 -21.12
N GLY A 24 -25.87 13.38 -20.98
CA GLY A 24 -25.05 13.10 -22.16
C GLY A 24 -23.78 12.28 -21.96
N GLY A 25 -23.48 11.82 -20.74
CA GLY A 25 -22.38 10.89 -20.51
C GLY A 25 -22.88 9.45 -20.60
N GLU A 26 -22.36 8.66 -21.55
CA GLU A 26 -22.54 7.21 -21.51
C GLU A 26 -22.15 6.70 -20.11
N PRO A 27 -22.98 5.87 -19.46
CA PRO A 27 -22.62 5.28 -18.17
C PRO A 27 -21.24 4.65 -18.32
N LEU A 28 -20.29 5.02 -17.45
CA LEU A 28 -19.10 4.21 -17.25
C LEU A 28 -19.60 2.83 -16.84
N GLU A 29 -19.69 1.91 -17.80
CA GLU A 29 -20.04 0.52 -17.53
C GLU A 29 -18.92 -0.01 -16.65
N PHE A 30 -19.16 0.01 -15.34
CA PHE A 30 -18.38 -0.78 -14.42
C PHE A 30 -18.44 -2.20 -14.96
N PRO A 31 -17.29 -2.83 -15.26
CA PRO A 31 -17.30 -4.15 -15.83
C PRO A 31 -18.16 -5.06 -14.95
N PRO A 32 -18.90 -6.01 -15.56
CA PRO A 32 -19.86 -6.84 -14.85
C PRO A 32 -19.23 -7.40 -13.58
N LYS A 33 -20.02 -7.53 -12.50
CA LYS A 33 -19.60 -8.12 -11.20
C LYS A 33 -19.11 -9.56 -11.41
N PHE A 34 -17.92 -9.70 -11.97
CA PHE A 34 -17.36 -10.95 -12.44
C PHE A 34 -16.65 -11.60 -11.28
N GLY A 35 -16.92 -12.89 -11.09
CA GLY A 35 -16.23 -13.71 -10.11
C GLY A 35 -14.74 -13.79 -10.46
N TYR A 36 -13.96 -12.88 -9.89
CA TYR A 36 -12.51 -12.96 -9.93
C TYR A 36 -12.10 -14.29 -9.32
N GLN A 37 -11.30 -15.06 -10.05
CA GLN A 37 -10.65 -16.21 -9.42
C GLN A 37 -9.57 -15.67 -8.47
N TYR A 38 -9.28 -16.39 -7.39
CA TYR A 38 -8.27 -15.99 -6.42
C TYR A 38 -6.89 -15.71 -7.05
N LYS A 39 -6.60 -16.41 -8.15
CA LYS A 39 -5.38 -16.22 -8.94
C LYS A 39 -5.32 -14.84 -9.60
N ASP A 40 -6.42 -14.34 -10.14
CA ASP A 40 -6.47 -13.04 -10.82
C ASP A 40 -6.19 -11.90 -9.81
N LEU A 41 -6.70 -12.05 -8.58
CA LEU A 41 -6.44 -11.10 -7.49
C LEU A 41 -4.96 -11.07 -7.07
N GLN A 42 -4.28 -12.23 -7.02
CA GLN A 42 -2.85 -12.29 -6.72
C GLN A 42 -1.99 -11.64 -7.81
N ASP A 43 -2.38 -11.82 -9.08
CA ASP A 43 -1.62 -11.24 -10.20
C ASP A 43 -1.79 -9.71 -10.22
N VAL A 44 -2.98 -9.21 -9.89
CA VAL A 44 -3.23 -7.77 -9.66
C VAL A 44 -2.41 -7.27 -8.47
N GLU A 45 -2.40 -7.97 -7.34
CA GLU A 45 -1.60 -7.60 -6.16
C GLU A 45 -0.11 -7.45 -6.52
N LYS A 46 0.45 -8.44 -7.21
CA LYS A 46 1.84 -8.41 -7.68
C LYS A 46 2.10 -7.27 -8.67
N ALA A 47 1.12 -6.93 -9.51
CA ALA A 47 1.23 -5.82 -10.45
C ALA A 47 1.19 -4.45 -9.76
N LEU A 48 0.45 -4.32 -8.65
CA LEU A 48 0.33 -3.07 -7.89
C LEU A 48 1.62 -2.71 -7.13
N GLY A 49 2.33 -3.72 -6.61
CA GLY A 49 3.60 -3.53 -5.91
C GLY A 49 4.17 -4.80 -5.29
N LEU A 50 5.44 -4.73 -4.86
CA LEU A 50 6.07 -5.83 -4.11
C LEU A 50 5.92 -5.65 -2.59
N ILE A 51 5.72 -4.43 -2.13
CA ILE A 51 5.48 -4.09 -0.73
C ILE A 51 3.97 -3.93 -0.52
N ARG A 52 3.42 -4.56 0.51
CA ARG A 52 1.98 -4.52 0.82
C ARG A 52 1.69 -3.18 1.49
N LEU A 53 0.72 -2.45 0.94
CA LEU A 53 0.30 -1.13 1.44
C LEU A 53 -1.04 -1.20 2.18
N SER A 54 -1.47 -2.42 2.50
CA SER A 54 -2.57 -2.73 3.39
C SER A 54 -2.02 -3.56 4.56
N TRP A 55 -2.57 -3.30 5.75
CA TRP A 55 -2.16 -3.98 6.98
C TRP A 55 -3.41 -4.57 7.64
N PRO A 56 -3.94 -5.67 7.08
CA PRO A 56 -5.04 -6.37 7.73
C PRO A 56 -4.57 -6.92 9.08
N GLU A 57 -5.51 -7.05 10.01
CA GLU A 57 -5.26 -7.73 11.27
C GLU A 57 -5.12 -9.24 10.99
N VAL A 58 -4.01 -9.83 11.41
CA VAL A 58 -3.70 -11.25 11.18
C VAL A 58 -3.72 -11.95 12.53
N GLU A 59 -4.54 -12.98 12.66
CA GLU A 59 -4.53 -13.83 13.84
C GLU A 59 -3.32 -14.78 13.78
N LEU A 60 -2.49 -14.76 14.81
CA LEU A 60 -1.35 -15.68 14.93
C LEU A 60 -1.83 -16.99 15.56
N GLU A 61 -1.85 -18.06 14.76
CA GLU A 61 -2.23 -19.40 15.23
C GLU A 61 -1.16 -20.06 16.13
N ASP A 62 0.11 -19.64 16.00
CA ASP A 62 1.23 -20.20 16.76
C ASP A 62 1.43 -19.45 18.09
N GLU A 63 1.21 -20.15 19.21
CA GLU A 63 1.42 -19.65 20.57
C GLU A 63 2.84 -19.10 20.79
N ARG A 64 3.85 -19.67 20.12
CA ARG A 64 5.23 -19.18 20.21
C ARG A 64 5.36 -17.79 19.59
N LEU A 65 4.69 -17.54 18.47
CA LEU A 65 4.68 -16.23 17.81
C LEU A 65 3.83 -15.22 18.59
N ALA A 66 2.72 -15.67 19.18
CA ALA A 66 1.89 -14.85 20.06
C ALA A 66 2.64 -14.34 21.30
N SER A 67 3.67 -15.07 21.76
CA SER A 67 4.53 -14.66 22.88
C SER A 67 5.57 -13.58 22.53
N LEU A 68 5.75 -13.26 21.24
CA LEU A 68 6.70 -12.24 20.81
C LEU A 68 6.23 -10.82 21.19
N PRO A 69 7.12 -9.82 21.26
CA PRO A 69 6.73 -8.45 21.57
C PRO A 69 5.67 -7.90 20.59
N PRO A 70 4.78 -6.98 21.04
CA PRO A 70 3.76 -6.38 20.15
C PRO A 70 4.33 -5.72 18.90
N SER A 71 5.55 -5.19 18.97
CA SER A 71 6.25 -4.61 17.82
C SER A 71 6.58 -5.60 16.71
N TYR A 72 6.62 -6.90 17.01
CA TYR A 72 6.79 -7.97 16.02
C TYR A 72 5.48 -8.35 15.34
N GLN A 73 4.35 -8.12 16.01
CA GLN A 73 3.03 -8.55 15.57
C GLN A 73 2.24 -7.43 14.88
N THR A 74 2.68 -6.18 15.01
CA THR A 74 1.96 -5.01 14.49
C THR A 74 2.87 -4.09 13.68
N THR A 75 2.25 -3.30 12.80
CA THR A 75 2.91 -2.23 12.05
C THR A 75 2.34 -0.90 12.50
N THR A 76 3.18 -0.07 13.11
CA THR A 76 2.83 1.28 13.56
C THR A 76 2.64 2.24 12.38
N GLU A 77 1.91 3.35 12.56
CA GLU A 77 1.72 4.37 11.51
C GLU A 77 3.04 4.92 10.94
N LYS A 78 4.08 5.02 11.77
CA LYS A 78 5.42 5.43 11.33
C LYS A 78 6.05 4.40 10.40
N GLU A 79 5.93 3.12 10.74
CA GLU A 79 6.40 2.03 9.88
C GLU A 79 5.58 1.94 8.59
N LYS A 80 4.26 2.12 8.65
CA LYS A 80 3.39 2.16 7.45
C LYS A 80 3.84 3.25 6.48
N LEU A 81 4.09 4.46 6.98
CA LEU A 81 4.63 5.56 6.18
C LEU A 81 5.99 5.21 5.56
N LEU A 82 6.88 4.57 6.33
CA LEU A 82 8.18 4.12 5.83
C LEU A 82 8.04 3.08 4.71
N LEU A 83 7.11 2.12 4.84
CA LEU A 83 6.83 1.12 3.81
C LEU A 83 6.30 1.76 2.51
N TRP A 84 5.43 2.77 2.62
CA TRP A 84 5.00 3.59 1.49
C TRP A 84 6.18 4.25 0.76
N HIS A 85 7.08 4.88 1.51
CA HIS A 85 8.29 5.48 0.94
C HIS A 85 9.20 4.44 0.29
N ALA A 86 9.35 3.26 0.90
CA ALA A 86 10.16 2.18 0.35
C ALA A 86 9.60 1.69 -1.00
N GLU A 87 8.28 1.54 -1.15
CA GLU A 87 7.68 1.13 -2.42
C GLU A 87 7.84 2.20 -3.51
N ASN A 88 7.69 3.47 -3.15
CA ASN A 88 7.96 4.58 -4.07
C ASN A 88 9.43 4.60 -4.51
N PHE A 89 10.37 4.44 -3.59
CA PHE A 89 11.79 4.39 -3.89
C PHE A 89 12.13 3.19 -4.78
N ARG A 90 11.55 2.02 -4.52
CA ARG A 90 11.72 0.82 -5.36
C ARG A 90 11.29 1.06 -6.81
N LYS A 91 10.12 1.69 -7.01
CA LYS A 91 9.59 2.03 -8.34
C LYS A 91 10.53 3.00 -9.07
N GLN A 92 11.01 4.04 -8.37
CA GLN A 92 11.98 4.99 -8.92
C GLN A 92 13.31 4.33 -9.28
N PHE A 93 13.85 3.53 -8.37
CA PHE A 93 15.11 2.80 -8.57
C PHE A 93 15.03 1.87 -9.78
N HIS A 94 13.96 1.10 -9.92
CA HIS A 94 13.78 0.20 -11.07
C HIS A 94 13.63 0.97 -12.39
N THR A 95 13.03 2.16 -12.37
CA THR A 95 12.87 3.01 -13.56
C THR A 95 14.22 3.52 -14.05
N ILE A 96 15.11 3.90 -13.13
CA ILE A 96 16.45 4.43 -13.43
C ILE A 96 17.43 3.30 -13.77
N TYR A 97 17.36 2.17 -13.07
CA TYR A 97 18.30 1.05 -13.16
C TYR A 97 17.61 -0.25 -13.56
N ARG A 98 17.10 -0.31 -14.79
CA ARG A 98 16.31 -1.45 -15.30
C ARG A 98 17.06 -2.79 -15.28
N ASP A 99 18.37 -2.77 -15.53
CA ASP A 99 19.19 -3.99 -15.63
C ASP A 99 19.73 -4.47 -14.27
N ARG A 100 19.47 -3.74 -13.18
CA ARG A 100 19.90 -4.13 -11.84
C ARG A 100 18.85 -5.01 -11.17
N ARG A 101 19.32 -5.89 -10.29
CA ARG A 101 18.44 -6.68 -9.42
C ARG A 101 17.60 -5.74 -8.54
N PRO A 102 16.31 -6.05 -8.29
CA PRO A 102 15.47 -5.28 -7.38
C PRO A 102 16.08 -5.21 -5.97
N LEU A 103 15.91 -4.08 -5.30
CA LEU A 103 16.36 -3.90 -3.92
C LEU A 103 15.43 -4.63 -2.95
N LEU A 104 16.00 -5.37 -2.00
CA LEU A 104 15.28 -5.93 -0.86
C LEU A 104 15.18 -4.87 0.24
N LEU A 105 14.11 -4.08 0.22
CA LEU A 105 13.88 -3.02 1.20
C LEU A 105 12.97 -3.46 2.36
N VAL A 106 12.13 -4.45 2.10
CA VAL A 106 11.11 -4.93 3.03
C VAL A 106 11.04 -6.45 2.92
N CYS A 107 10.95 -7.11 4.06
CA CYS A 107 10.69 -8.55 4.14
C CYS A 107 9.69 -8.86 5.24
N ASP A 108 9.05 -10.01 5.14
CA ASP A 108 8.18 -10.52 6.19
C ASP A 108 9.06 -11.06 7.33
N ASN A 109 8.67 -10.76 8.57
CA ASN A 109 9.25 -11.40 9.75
C ASN A 109 8.57 -12.76 10.01
N GLU A 110 8.94 -13.41 11.11
CA GLU A 110 8.43 -14.71 11.54
C GLU A 110 6.91 -14.70 11.82
N CYS A 111 6.31 -13.52 12.03
CA CYS A 111 4.87 -13.32 12.20
C CYS A 111 4.14 -12.97 10.89
N GLY A 112 4.84 -12.96 9.74
CA GLY A 112 4.26 -12.55 8.46
C GLY A 112 4.05 -11.03 8.32
N ILE A 113 4.61 -10.24 9.24
CA ILE A 113 4.50 -8.77 9.25
C ILE A 113 5.66 -8.17 8.46
N GLN A 114 5.35 -7.25 7.54
CA GLN A 114 6.35 -6.54 6.75
C GLN A 114 7.18 -5.59 7.60
N LYS A 115 8.49 -5.83 7.64
CA LYS A 115 9.47 -4.97 8.32
C LYS A 115 10.48 -4.42 7.32
N PHE A 116 10.83 -3.16 7.51
CA PHE A 116 11.86 -2.50 6.73
C PHE A 116 13.24 -3.07 7.09
N VAL A 117 14.05 -3.37 6.08
CA VAL A 117 15.39 -3.92 6.23
C VAL A 117 16.40 -2.79 6.09
N SER A 118 17.04 -2.40 7.19
CA SER A 118 18.18 -1.49 7.16
C SER A 118 19.47 -2.27 6.98
N THR A 119 20.15 -2.05 5.85
CA THR A 119 21.56 -2.46 5.72
C THR A 119 22.44 -1.34 6.25
N ASN A 120 23.27 -1.64 7.25
CA ASN A 120 24.34 -0.74 7.67
C ASN A 120 25.57 -0.99 6.78
N ILE A 121 26.28 0.08 6.42
CA ILE A 121 27.47 0.06 5.56
C ILE A 121 28.76 -0.03 6.38
#